data_AF-A0A3D4XD28-F1
#
_entry.id   AF-A0A3D4XD28-F1
#
_cell.length_a   1.000
_cell.length_b   1.000
_cell.length_c   1.000
_cell.angle_alpha   90.00
_cell.angle_beta   90.00
_cell.angle_gamma   90.00
#
_symmetry.space_group_name_H-M   'P 1'
#
loop_
_entity.id
_entity.type
_entity.pdbx_description
1 polymer ?
#
loop_
_entity_poly.entity_id
_entity_poly.type
_entity_poly.pdbx_seq_one_letter_code
_entity_poly.pdbx_strand_id
1 'polypeptide(L)'
;MRMIRGNVERIAETRERTARLLAEGFTEMPEASGGDQGVSEAAGQAHQDSENEPLAPDEQIEAMGVQKLRTLAKKRGLGSCSGLSREQLVAVLRENG
;
A
#
# COMPACT_ATOMS: atom_id res chain seq x y z
N MET A 1 0.11 23.06 4.29
CA MET A 1 0.83 21.78 4.19
C MET A 1 2.31 22.04 4.37
N ARG A 2 2.99 21.30 5.25
CA ARG A 2 4.45 21.43 5.43
C ARG A 2 5.15 20.41 4.52
N MET A 3 6.15 20.89 3.77
CA MET A 3 6.92 20.14 2.78
C MET A 3 8.37 20.11 3.23
N ILE A 4 9.00 18.93 3.23
CA ILE A 4 10.36 18.75 3.74
C ILE A 4 11.23 18.06 2.71
N ARG A 5 12.45 18.55 2.53
CA ARG A 5 13.49 17.92 1.69
C ARG A 5 14.83 17.98 2.42
N GLY A 6 15.24 16.85 3.01
CA GLY A 6 16.41 16.81 3.88
C GLY A 6 16.23 17.75 5.09
N ASN A 7 17.06 18.79 5.17
CA ASN A 7 17.01 19.79 6.26
C ASN A 7 16.22 21.06 5.92
N VAL A 8 15.58 21.10 4.74
CA VAL A 8 14.81 22.26 4.28
C VAL A 8 13.33 22.02 4.46
N GLU A 9 12.67 22.90 5.22
CA GLU A 9 11.21 22.94 5.36
C GLU A 9 10.63 24.10 4.52
N ARG A 10 9.49 23.84 3.87
CA ARG A 10 8.69 24.84 3.15
C ARG A 10 7.22 24.69 3.51
N ILE A 11 6.53 25.81 3.65
CA ILE A 11 5.07 25.83 3.85
C ILE A 11 4.40 26.07 2.50
N ALA A 12 3.53 25.14 2.12
CA ALA A 12 2.66 25.25 0.96
C ALA A 12 1.22 25.52 1.42
N GLU A 13 0.70 26.67 1.02
CA GLU A 13 -0.68 27.09 1.35
C GLU A 13 -1.69 26.66 0.28
N THR A 14 -1.21 26.31 -0.92
CA THR A 14 -2.04 25.90 -2.05
C THR A 14 -1.65 24.54 -2.59
N ARG A 15 -2.61 23.86 -3.23
CA ARG A 15 -2.39 22.56 -3.89
C ARG A 15 -1.37 22.67 -5.03
N GLU A 16 -1.40 23.75 -5.81
CA GLU A 16 -0.43 23.98 -6.90
C GLU A 16 1.00 24.09 -6.38
N ARG A 17 1.20 24.80 -5.27
CA ARG A 17 2.52 24.94 -4.63
C ARG A 17 3.01 23.61 -4.07
N THR A 18 2.09 22.82 -3.53
CA THR A 18 2.36 21.46 -3.04
C THR A 18 2.79 20.54 -4.19
N ALA A 19 2.08 20.54 -5.32
CA ALA A 19 2.44 19.73 -6.49
C ALA A 19 3.82 20.08 -7.06
N ARG A 20 4.16 21.38 -7.12
CA ARG A 20 5.50 21.83 -7.52
C ARG A 20 6.58 21.34 -6.57
N LEU A 21 6.34 21.44 -5.26
CA LEU A 21 7.28 20.98 -4.23
C LEU A 21 7.45 19.44 -4.27
N LEU A 22 6.38 18.69 -4.49
CA LEU A 22 6.46 17.24 -4.72
C LEU A 22 7.32 16.91 -5.95
N ALA A 23 7.14 17.63 -7.07
CA ALA A 23 7.95 17.47 -8.27
C ALA A 23 9.42 17.90 -8.06
N GLU A 24 9.68 18.87 -7.18
CA GLU A 24 11.02 19.28 -6.74
C GLU A 24 11.66 18.28 -5.75
N GLY A 25 10.95 17.22 -5.33
CA GLY A 25 11.45 16.19 -4.41
C GLY A 25 11.27 16.51 -2.93
N PHE A 26 10.33 17.39 -2.58
CA PHE A 26 9.87 17.55 -1.20
C PHE A 26 8.81 16.50 -0.86
N THR A 27 8.80 16.03 0.38
CA THR A 27 7.78 15.15 0.94
C THR A 27 6.86 15.90 1.89
N GLU A 28 5.56 15.57 1.88
CA GLU A 28 4.61 16.14 2.82
C GLU A 28 4.87 15.61 4.23
N MET A 29 5.03 16.51 5.20
CA MET A 29 5.03 16.14 6.60
C MET A 29 3.56 16.04 7.06
N PRO A 30 3.12 14.89 7.60
CA PRO A 30 1.77 14.75 8.12
C PRO A 30 1.62 15.65 9.34
N GLU A 31 1.08 16.85 9.14
CA GLU A 31 0.58 17.67 10.23
C GLU A 31 -0.59 16.90 10.83
N ALA A 32 -0.46 16.48 12.09
CA ALA A 32 -1.50 15.77 12.81
C ALA A 32 -2.72 16.67 13.01
N SER A 33 -3.57 16.79 12.00
CA SER A 33 -4.92 17.35 12.08
C SER A 33 -5.74 16.84 10.91
N GLY A 34 -6.78 16.08 11.27
CA GLY A 34 -7.51 15.17 10.38
C GLY A 34 -8.31 15.84 9.27
N GLY A 35 -8.67 15.02 8.29
CA GLY A 35 -9.57 15.40 7.20
C GLY A 35 -9.52 14.44 6.01
N ASP A 36 -10.28 13.36 6.15
CA ASP A 36 -10.77 12.40 5.14
C ASP A 36 -10.89 12.88 3.67
N GLN A 37 -10.37 12.05 2.73
CA GLN A 37 -10.71 11.84 1.30
C GLN A 37 -10.60 13.02 0.30
N GLY A 38 -10.10 12.88 -0.95
CA GLY A 38 -9.80 11.71 -1.75
C GLY A 38 -9.07 12.06 -3.07
N VAL A 39 -8.58 10.98 -3.69
CA VAL A 39 -7.87 10.78 -4.97
C VAL A 39 -7.91 11.86 -6.07
N SER A 40 -6.75 12.10 -6.70
CA SER A 40 -6.65 12.25 -8.17
C SER A 40 -5.22 11.97 -8.63
N GLU A 41 -5.11 11.02 -9.57
CA GLU A 41 -3.91 10.44 -10.16
C GLU A 41 -3.11 11.43 -11.03
N ALA A 42 -1.77 11.31 -11.06
CA ALA A 42 -0.98 11.03 -12.27
C ALA A 42 0.54 11.23 -12.08
N ALA A 43 1.28 10.16 -12.41
CA ALA A 43 2.63 10.15 -12.99
C ALA A 43 3.83 10.59 -12.13
N GLY A 44 4.64 9.60 -11.73
CA GLY A 44 6.00 9.80 -11.23
C GLY A 44 6.62 8.52 -10.68
N GLN A 45 6.97 7.60 -11.58
CA GLN A 45 7.49 6.27 -11.27
C GLN A 45 8.94 6.29 -10.77
N ALA A 46 9.23 5.35 -9.86
CA ALA A 46 10.52 4.71 -9.58
C ALA A 46 11.63 5.52 -8.87
N HIS A 47 11.90 5.19 -7.61
CA HIS A 47 13.07 4.39 -7.20
C HIS A 47 13.06 4.25 -5.67
N GLN A 48 12.69 3.07 -5.17
CA GLN A 48 13.29 2.54 -3.94
C GLN A 48 13.93 1.22 -4.35
N ASP A 49 15.23 1.29 -4.63
CA ASP A 49 16.15 0.17 -4.57
C ASP A 49 16.11 -0.41 -3.14
N SER A 50 15.47 -1.56 -2.98
CA SER A 50 15.94 -2.66 -2.10
C SER A 50 14.98 -3.84 -2.27
N GLU A 51 15.42 -4.78 -3.12
CA GLU A 51 15.09 -6.22 -3.08
C GLU A 51 13.60 -6.58 -2.98
N ASN A 52 12.90 -6.61 -4.12
CA ASN A 52 11.70 -7.42 -4.23
C ASN A 52 11.78 -8.23 -5.53
N GLU A 53 12.48 -9.35 -5.44
CA GLU A 53 12.33 -10.49 -6.32
C GLU A 53 10.82 -10.72 -6.58
N PRO A 54 10.37 -11.08 -7.80
CA PRO A 54 8.96 -11.40 -8.02
C PRO A 54 8.63 -12.70 -7.28
N LEU A 55 8.32 -12.57 -5.99
CA LEU A 55 7.89 -13.66 -5.12
C LEU A 55 6.70 -14.32 -5.79
N ALA A 56 6.80 -15.64 -5.95
CA ALA A 56 5.78 -16.44 -6.60
C ALA A 56 4.39 -16.14 -6.00
N PRO A 57 3.29 -16.30 -6.77
CA PRO A 57 1.94 -16.07 -6.25
C PRO A 57 1.67 -16.84 -4.95
N ASP A 58 2.29 -18.01 -4.78
CA ASP A 58 2.31 -18.80 -3.54
C ASP A 58 2.92 -18.07 -2.35
N GLU A 59 4.07 -17.44 -2.56
CA GLU A 59 4.83 -16.75 -1.52
C GLU A 59 4.15 -15.44 -1.12
N GLN A 60 3.44 -14.80 -2.05
CA GLN A 60 2.53 -13.70 -1.74
C GLN A 60 1.36 -14.18 -0.86
N ILE A 61 0.78 -15.34 -1.13
CA ILE A 61 -0.26 -15.94 -0.28
C ILE A 61 0.31 -16.20 1.12
N GLU A 62 1.51 -16.76 1.21
CA GLU A 62 2.21 -17.01 2.48
C GLU A 62 2.63 -15.75 3.23
N ALA A 63 2.88 -14.64 2.54
CA ALA A 63 3.21 -13.35 3.16
C ALA A 63 1.95 -12.58 3.61
N MET A 64 0.76 -12.94 3.12
CA MET A 64 -0.48 -12.25 3.45
C MET A 64 -1.03 -12.61 4.84
N GLY A 65 -1.72 -11.65 5.46
CA GLY A 65 -2.40 -11.84 6.75
C GLY A 65 -3.72 -12.63 6.62
N VAL A 66 -4.17 -13.24 7.72
CA VAL A 66 -5.39 -14.09 7.78
C VAL A 66 -6.64 -13.41 7.19
N GLN A 67 -6.80 -12.10 7.42
CA GLN A 67 -7.94 -11.35 6.86
C GLN A 67 -7.90 -11.28 5.33
N LYS A 68 -6.70 -11.09 4.77
CA LYS A 68 -6.49 -11.01 3.32
C LYS A 68 -6.65 -12.38 2.68
N LEU A 69 -6.15 -13.42 3.34
CA LEU A 69 -6.39 -14.82 2.96
C LEU A 69 -7.88 -15.16 2.93
N ARG A 70 -8.65 -14.80 3.98
CA ARG A 70 -10.12 -15.01 3.99
C ARG A 70 -10.82 -14.27 2.85
N THR A 71 -10.35 -13.06 2.53
CA THR A 71 -10.91 -12.27 1.41
C THR A 71 -10.62 -12.94 0.07
N LEU A 72 -9.39 -13.43 -0.13
CA LEU A 72 -9.02 -14.20 -1.32
C LEU A 72 -9.82 -15.49 -1.42
N ALA A 73 -9.99 -16.20 -0.31
CA ALA A 73 -10.77 -17.43 -0.25
C ALA A 73 -12.21 -17.14 -0.69
N LYS A 74 -12.84 -16.11 -0.12
CA LYS A 74 -14.19 -15.67 -0.52
C LYS A 74 -14.27 -15.27 -2.00
N LYS A 75 -13.25 -14.59 -2.53
CA LYS A 75 -13.16 -14.22 -3.96
C LYS A 75 -13.03 -15.45 -4.88
N ARG A 76 -12.37 -16.51 -4.41
CA ARG A 76 -12.24 -17.81 -5.08
C ARG A 76 -13.47 -18.72 -4.88
N GLY A 77 -14.51 -18.26 -4.17
CA GLY A 77 -15.72 -19.05 -3.88
C GLY A 77 -15.62 -19.95 -2.64
N LEU A 78 -14.52 -19.87 -1.89
CA LEU A 78 -14.27 -20.62 -0.65
C LEU A 78 -14.88 -19.88 0.56
N GLY A 79 -16.19 -19.66 0.50
CA GLY A 79 -16.94 -18.83 1.46
C GLY A 79 -16.99 -19.36 2.90
N SER A 80 -16.53 -20.59 3.15
CA SER A 80 -16.71 -21.31 4.42
C SER A 80 -15.44 -21.43 5.27
N CYS A 81 -14.36 -20.72 4.95
CA CYS A 81 -13.09 -20.82 5.66
C CYS A 81 -13.05 -20.12 7.04
N SER A 82 -14.21 -19.79 7.62
CA SER A 82 -14.35 -19.08 8.90
C SER A 82 -13.73 -19.82 10.09
N GLY A 83 -13.60 -21.15 9.99
CA GLY A 83 -12.97 -22.00 11.00
C GLY A 83 -11.54 -22.46 10.65
N LEU A 84 -10.98 -22.04 9.52
CA LEU A 84 -9.65 -22.47 9.10
C LEU A 84 -8.55 -21.58 9.71
N SER A 85 -7.45 -22.22 10.10
CA SER A 85 -6.23 -21.53 10.54
C SER A 85 -5.54 -20.83 9.38
N ARG A 86 -4.53 -20.01 9.68
CA ARG A 86 -3.75 -19.29 8.66
C ARG A 86 -3.14 -20.26 7.64
N GLU A 87 -2.52 -21.32 8.13
CA GLU A 87 -1.84 -22.33 7.32
C GLU A 87 -2.85 -23.06 6.42
N GLN A 88 -4.01 -23.41 6.97
CA GLN A 88 -5.08 -24.05 6.21
C GLN A 88 -5.64 -23.13 5.11
N LEU A 89 -5.82 -21.84 5.41
CA LEU A 89 -6.24 -20.85 4.41
C LEU A 89 -5.22 -20.68 3.28
N VAL A 90 -3.92 -20.62 3.62
CA VAL A 90 -2.84 -20.57 2.63
C VAL A 90 -2.87 -21.81 1.75
N ALA A 91 -2.90 -23.01 2.34
CA ALA A 91 -2.89 -24.26 1.59
C ALA A 91 -4.06 -24.35 0.60
N VAL A 92 -5.27 -24.04 1.06
CA VAL A 92 -6.46 -24.04 0.19
C VAL A 92 -6.33 -23.01 -0.93
N LEU A 93 -5.76 -21.84 -0.66
CA LEU A 93 -5.55 -20.81 -1.69
C LEU A 93 -4.48 -21.14 -2.71
N ARG A 94 -3.47 -21.93 -2.32
CA ARG A 94 -2.43 -22.44 -3.23
C ARG A 94 -2.98 -23.57 -4.10
N GLU A 95 -3.74 -24.51 -3.53
CA GLU A 95 -4.40 -25.58 -4.29
C GLU A 95 -5.45 -25.06 -5.28
N ASN A 96 -6.10 -23.94 -4.95
CA ASN A 96 -7.10 -23.31 -5.82
C ASN A 96 -6.52 -22.09 -6.57
N GLY A 97 -5.19 -21.98 -6.63
CA GLY A 97 -4.38 -20.86 -7.13
C GLY A 97 -4.26 -20.81 -8.64
#